data_AF-A0A978U4X6-F1
#
_entry.id   AF-A0A978U4X6-F1
#
_cell.length_a   1.000
_cell.length_b   1.000
_cell.length_c   1.000
_cell.angle_alpha   90.00
_cell.angle_beta   90.00
_cell.angle_gamma   90.00
#
_symmetry.space_group_name_H-M   'P 1'
#
loop_
_entity.id
_entity.type
_entity.pdbx_description
1 polymer ?
#
loop_
_entity_poly.entity_id
_entity_poly.type
_entity_poly.pdbx_seq_one_letter_code
_entity_poly.pdbx_strand_id
1 'polypeptide(L)'
;MKAILLVVLVLFTVLGFPTAALAHSVETNFSLTDKAQLELQVQFSTGEPFQMAPVQIYAPEQPNTPWMIGATDDQGKFAFQPDNKLTGDWKIRIGELNHADILRVPVTSQGVAIDQISEARPHRSQWIVLGFVASSALGTRFLFARRQRFWSV
;
A
#
# COMPACT_ATOMS: atom_id res chain seq x y z
N MET A 1 -43.77 12.47 9.63
CA MET A 1 -42.67 13.33 9.11
C MET A 1 -41.52 13.47 10.11
N LYS A 2 -41.62 14.27 11.19
CA LYS A 2 -40.49 14.49 12.14
C LYS A 2 -39.86 13.20 12.70
N ALA A 3 -40.68 12.24 13.15
CA ALA A 3 -40.20 10.95 13.66
C ALA A 3 -39.47 10.12 12.60
N ILE A 4 -39.93 10.13 11.35
CA ILE A 4 -39.28 9.42 10.24
C ILE A 4 -37.89 10.03 9.97
N LEU A 5 -37.77 11.36 10.01
CA LEU A 5 -36.49 12.05 9.82
C LEU A 5 -35.49 11.71 10.93
N LEU A 6 -35.96 11.60 12.18
CA LEU A 6 -35.15 11.15 13.31
C LEU A 6 -34.74 9.67 13.19
N VAL A 7 -35.65 8.78 12.77
CA VAL A 7 -35.33 7.36 12.54
C VAL A 7 -34.29 7.21 11.42
N VAL A 8 -34.42 7.94 10.31
CA VAL A 8 -33.42 7.92 9.22
C VAL A 8 -32.07 8.45 9.70
N LEU A 9 -32.05 9.53 10.49
CA LEU A 9 -30.81 10.09 11.04
C LEU A 9 -30.11 9.09 11.99
N VAL A 10 -30.86 8.47 12.91
CA VAL A 10 -30.34 7.44 13.82
C VAL A 10 -29.82 6.23 13.05
N LEU A 11 -30.56 5.75 12.05
CA LEU A 11 -30.16 4.63 11.21
C LEU A 11 -28.85 4.93 10.45
N PHE A 12 -28.69 6.15 9.93
CA PHE A 12 -27.45 6.59 9.30
C PHE A 12 -26.27 6.65 10.29
N THR A 13 -26.49 7.08 11.54
CA THR A 13 -25.41 7.06 12.55
C THR A 13 -24.99 5.65 12.96
N VAL A 14 -25.94 4.70 13.07
CA VAL A 14 -25.61 3.31 13.45
C VAL A 14 -24.91 2.55 12.32
N LEU A 15 -25.30 2.78 11.06
CA LEU A 15 -24.69 2.15 9.89
C LEU A 15 -23.41 2.86 9.39
N GLY A 16 -23.14 4.07 9.90
CA GLY A 16 -22.11 4.97 9.38
C GLY A 16 -20.74 4.91 10.06
N PHE A 17 -20.56 4.07 11.09
CA PHE A 17 -19.23 3.87 11.70
C PHE A 17 -18.41 2.89 10.85
N PRO A 18 -17.34 3.33 10.15
CA PRO A 18 -16.42 2.39 9.54
C PRO A 18 -15.73 1.60 10.65
N THR A 19 -15.86 0.27 10.63
CA THR A 19 -14.94 -0.59 11.36
C THR A 19 -13.52 -0.28 10.89
N ALA A 20 -12.56 -0.19 11.81
CA ALA A 20 -11.17 0.06 11.45
C ALA A 20 -10.68 -1.04 10.50
N ALA A 21 -10.46 -0.68 9.23
CA ALA A 21 -9.85 -1.58 8.27
C ALA A 21 -8.38 -1.72 8.65
N LEU A 22 -8.03 -2.87 9.26
CA LEU A 22 -6.64 -3.25 9.52
C LEU A 22 -5.97 -3.61 8.18
N ALA A 23 -5.57 -2.57 7.46
CA ALA A 23 -4.72 -2.70 6.29
C ALA A 23 -3.32 -3.08 6.76
N HIS A 24 -3.01 -4.38 6.68
CA HIS A 24 -1.68 -4.90 6.97
C HIS A 24 -0.75 -4.46 5.83
N SER A 25 0.32 -3.75 6.15
CA SER A 25 1.39 -3.46 5.19
C SER A 25 2.36 -4.64 5.14
N VAL A 26 2.92 -4.90 3.96
CA VAL A 26 4.05 -5.83 3.83
C VAL A 26 5.34 -5.06 4.10
N GLU A 27 6.23 -5.70 4.85
CA GLU A 27 7.56 -5.19 5.20
C GLU A 27 8.60 -6.22 4.75
N THR A 28 9.59 -5.78 3.97
CA THR A 28 10.71 -6.62 3.52
C THR A 28 12.01 -6.14 4.15
N ASN A 29 12.54 -6.93 5.08
CA ASN A 29 13.93 -6.79 5.52
C ASN A 29 14.85 -7.57 4.58
N PHE A 30 16.11 -7.16 4.46
CA PHE A 30 17.06 -7.82 3.56
C PHE A 30 18.49 -7.85 4.12
N SER A 31 19.25 -8.89 3.78
CA SER A 31 20.64 -9.08 4.19
C SER A 31 21.43 -9.87 3.14
N LEU A 32 22.77 -9.82 3.22
CA LEU A 32 23.63 -10.70 2.44
C LEU A 32 24.08 -11.89 3.29
N THR A 33 23.94 -13.09 2.74
CA THR A 33 24.48 -14.32 3.34
C THR A 33 25.99 -14.43 3.08
N ASP A 34 26.69 -15.32 3.81
CA ASP A 34 28.11 -15.63 3.61
C ASP A 34 28.45 -16.10 2.17
N LYS A 35 27.44 -16.49 1.38
CA LYS A 35 27.56 -16.92 -0.02
C LYS A 35 27.26 -15.81 -1.02
N ALA A 36 27.17 -14.54 -0.56
CA ALA A 36 26.76 -13.39 -1.35
C ALA A 36 25.41 -13.57 -2.06
N GLN A 37 24.45 -14.20 -1.37
CA GLN A 37 23.04 -14.25 -1.78
C GLN A 37 22.28 -13.15 -1.05
N LEU A 38 21.33 -12.50 -1.72
CA LEU A 38 20.40 -11.57 -1.10
C LEU A 38 19.27 -12.39 -0.46
N GLU A 39 19.26 -12.45 0.87
CA GLU A 39 18.17 -13.01 1.66
C GLU A 39 17.15 -11.89 1.98
N LEU A 40 15.89 -12.17 1.70
CA LEU A 40 14.72 -11.36 2.04
C LEU A 40 13.99 -12.03 3.21
N GLN A 41 13.55 -11.23 4.17
CA GLN A 41 12.64 -11.63 5.24
C GLN A 41 11.37 -10.78 5.12
N VAL A 42 10.27 -11.43 4.72
CA VAL A 42 9.00 -10.78 4.38
C VAL A 42 7.97 -11.07 5.46
N GLN A 43 7.34 -10.02 5.97
CA GLN A 43 6.33 -10.10 7.02
C GLN A 43 5.21 -9.09 6.77
N PHE A 44 4.08 -9.29 7.44
CA PHE A 44 3.10 -8.22 7.64
C PHE A 44 3.55 -7.30 8.79
N SER A 45 3.04 -6.08 8.87
CA SER A 45 3.33 -5.14 9.97
C SER A 45 2.78 -5.58 11.35
N THR A 46 2.07 -6.70 11.42
CA THR A 46 1.77 -7.45 12.64
C THR A 46 2.94 -8.32 13.14
N GLY A 47 4.01 -8.47 12.34
CA GLY A 47 5.12 -9.39 12.58
C GLY A 47 4.87 -10.82 12.10
N GLU A 48 3.72 -11.10 11.50
CA GLU A 48 3.38 -12.42 10.96
C GLU A 48 4.16 -12.66 9.65
N PRO A 49 4.87 -13.79 9.49
CA PRO A 49 5.59 -14.09 8.25
C PRO A 49 4.65 -14.16 7.04
N PHE A 50 5.02 -13.50 5.94
CA PHE A 50 4.24 -13.63 4.71
C PHE A 50 4.67 -14.90 3.98
N GLN A 51 4.05 -16.02 4.36
CA GLN A 51 4.33 -17.35 3.80
C GLN A 51 3.85 -17.49 2.36
N MET A 52 4.61 -18.22 1.52
CA MET A 52 4.31 -18.47 0.10
C MET A 52 4.04 -17.19 -0.71
N ALA A 53 4.55 -16.04 -0.27
CA ALA A 53 4.42 -14.76 -0.96
C ALA A 53 5.16 -14.83 -2.31
N PRO A 54 4.48 -14.61 -3.45
CA PRO A 54 5.13 -14.70 -4.76
C PRO A 54 6.26 -13.68 -4.90
N VAL A 55 7.44 -14.15 -5.34
CA VAL A 55 8.61 -13.30 -5.61
C VAL A 55 8.90 -13.34 -7.11
N GLN A 56 8.96 -12.16 -7.74
CA GLN A 56 9.30 -12.00 -9.15
C GLN A 56 10.48 -11.05 -9.30
N ILE A 57 11.57 -11.54 -9.86
CA ILE A 57 12.83 -10.81 -10.04
C ILE A 57 13.01 -10.48 -11.52
N TYR A 58 13.30 -9.22 -11.83
CA TYR A 58 13.53 -8.73 -13.18
C TYR A 58 14.96 -8.17 -13.28
N ALA A 59 15.70 -8.65 -14.27
CA ALA A 59 17.03 -8.13 -14.59
C ALA A 59 16.91 -6.76 -15.30
N PRO A 60 17.95 -5.89 -15.24
CA PRO A 60 17.89 -4.51 -15.74
C PRO A 60 17.53 -4.40 -17.22
N GLU A 61 18.02 -5.33 -18.05
CA GLU A 61 17.80 -5.36 -19.50
C GLU A 61 16.40 -5.84 -19.91
N GLN A 62 15.70 -6.56 -19.03
CA GLN A 62 14.41 -7.19 -19.32
C GLN A 62 13.36 -6.83 -18.24
N PRO A 63 13.05 -5.55 -18.02
CA PRO A 63 12.25 -5.09 -16.87
C PRO A 63 10.78 -5.57 -16.88
N ASN A 64 10.31 -6.17 -17.97
CA ASN A 64 8.94 -6.69 -18.14
C ASN A 64 8.87 -8.23 -18.14
N THR A 65 10.00 -8.93 -18.17
CA THR A 65 10.08 -10.40 -18.18
C THR A 65 10.79 -10.86 -16.91
N PRO A 66 10.16 -11.66 -16.04
CA PRO A 66 10.85 -12.20 -14.86
C PRO A 66 12.06 -13.04 -15.28
N TRP A 67 13.23 -12.69 -14.74
CA TRP A 67 14.44 -13.51 -14.81
C TRP A 67 14.34 -14.73 -13.87
N MET A 68 13.67 -14.55 -12.72
CA MET A 68 13.36 -15.62 -11.77
C MET A 68 11.99 -15.38 -11.15
N ILE A 69 11.27 -16.48 -10.89
CA ILE A 69 10.02 -16.52 -10.14
C ILE A 69 10.19 -17.54 -9.01
N GLY A 70 9.72 -17.21 -7.82
CA GLY A 70 9.70 -18.09 -6.66
C GLY A 70 8.61 -17.67 -5.67
N ALA A 71 8.70 -18.18 -4.45
CA ALA A 71 7.86 -17.77 -3.33
C ALA A 71 8.64 -17.87 -2.02
N THR A 72 8.25 -17.11 -1.00
CA THR A 72 8.81 -17.25 0.35
C THR A 72 8.47 -18.59 1.00
N ASP A 73 9.31 -19.04 1.93
CA ASP A 73 9.06 -20.22 2.75
C ASP A 73 8.04 -19.98 3.88
N ASP A 74 7.87 -20.97 4.76
CA ASP A 74 6.97 -20.94 5.92
C ASP A 74 7.42 -19.94 7.01
N GLN A 75 8.67 -19.47 6.95
CA GLN A 75 9.21 -18.41 7.81
C GLN A 75 9.21 -17.06 7.10
N GLY A 76 8.60 -16.95 5.91
CA GLY A 76 8.53 -15.71 5.13
C GLY A 76 9.86 -15.33 4.47
N LYS A 77 10.83 -16.25 4.38
CA LYS A 77 12.14 -16.00 3.79
C LYS A 77 12.23 -16.37 2.33
N PHE A 78 13.05 -15.64 1.58
CA PHE A 78 13.44 -15.99 0.21
C PHE A 78 14.87 -15.53 -0.07
N ALA A 79 15.72 -16.40 -0.60
CA ALA A 79 17.10 -16.04 -0.94
C ALA A 79 17.42 -16.35 -2.40
N PHE A 80 18.13 -15.43 -3.06
CA PHE A 80 18.63 -15.63 -4.43
C PHE A 80 19.98 -14.97 -4.65
N GLN A 81 20.66 -15.34 -5.73
CA GLN A 81 21.90 -14.71 -6.17
C GLN A 81 21.68 -14.11 -7.56
N PRO A 82 21.82 -12.78 -7.75
CA PRO A 82 21.78 -12.19 -9.09
C PRO A 82 23.04 -12.58 -9.89
N ASP A 83 22.95 -12.56 -11.22
CA ASP A 83 24.14 -12.66 -12.07
C ASP A 83 24.84 -11.30 -12.08
N ASN A 84 26.01 -11.21 -11.42
CA ASN A 84 26.83 -10.00 -11.34
C ASN A 84 27.33 -9.50 -12.71
N LYS A 85 27.19 -10.27 -13.80
CA LYS A 85 27.43 -9.80 -15.17
C LYS A 85 26.33 -8.87 -15.67
N LEU A 86 25.09 -9.04 -15.19
CA LEU A 86 23.94 -8.20 -15.52
C LEU A 86 23.89 -7.01 -14.54
N THR A 87 24.86 -6.12 -14.65
CA THR A 87 24.98 -4.95 -13.78
C THR A 87 23.87 -3.93 -14.02
N GLY A 88 23.38 -3.29 -12.96
CA GLY A 88 22.35 -2.26 -13.03
C GLY A 88 21.27 -2.45 -11.96
N ASP A 89 20.15 -1.76 -12.14
CA ASP A 89 19.02 -1.80 -11.21
C ASP A 89 18.11 -2.99 -11.48
N TRP A 90 18.23 -4.02 -10.63
CA TRP A 90 17.29 -5.11 -10.60
C TRP A 90 16.00 -4.68 -9.90
N LYS A 91 14.86 -5.21 -10.35
CA LYS A 91 13.57 -4.99 -9.70
C LYS A 91 13.10 -6.30 -9.09
N ILE A 92 12.82 -6.30 -7.79
CA ILE A 92 12.20 -7.43 -7.09
C ILE A 92 10.78 -7.00 -6.73
N ARG A 93 9.78 -7.79 -7.10
CA ARG A 93 8.40 -7.64 -6.64
C ARG A 93 8.09 -8.79 -5.68
N ILE A 94 7.63 -8.47 -4.48
CA ILE A 94 7.22 -9.43 -3.46
C ILE A 94 5.71 -9.25 -3.23
N GLY A 95 4.92 -10.31 -3.34
CA GLY A 95 3.48 -10.29 -3.11
C GLY A 95 2.62 -9.87 -4.31
N GLU A 96 1.30 -9.93 -4.10
CA GLU A 96 0.30 -9.74 -5.15
C GLU A 96 -0.46 -8.40 -5.06
N LEU A 97 -1.01 -7.98 -6.21
CA LEU A 97 -1.96 -6.86 -6.32
C LEU A 97 -1.52 -5.58 -5.57
N ASN A 98 -2.31 -5.16 -4.59
CA ASN A 98 -2.19 -3.93 -3.80
C ASN A 98 -1.45 -4.10 -2.47
N HIS A 99 -0.97 -5.31 -2.16
CA HIS A 99 -0.17 -5.64 -0.98
C HIS A 99 1.23 -6.13 -1.39
N ALA A 100 1.76 -5.59 -2.50
CA ALA A 100 3.07 -5.96 -3.00
C ALA A 100 4.11 -4.90 -2.62
N ASP A 101 5.24 -5.36 -2.09
CA ASP A 101 6.45 -4.57 -1.97
C ASP A 101 7.28 -4.67 -3.27
N ILE A 102 8.02 -3.62 -3.60
CA ILE A 102 8.87 -3.57 -4.79
C ILE A 102 10.20 -2.96 -4.41
N LEU A 103 11.29 -3.72 -4.51
CA LEU A 103 12.65 -3.26 -4.23
C LEU A 103 13.39 -2.99 -5.54
N ARG A 104 14.08 -1.85 -5.62
CA ARG A 104 15.16 -1.59 -6.57
C ARG A 104 16.46 -2.02 -5.92
N VAL A 105 17.16 -2.97 -6.55
CA VAL A 105 18.38 -3.60 -6.03
C VAL A 105 19.52 -3.35 -7.01
N PRO A 106 20.46 -2.43 -6.73
CA PRO A 106 21.61 -2.20 -7.59
C PRO A 106 22.60 -3.35 -7.49
N VAL A 107 22.95 -3.93 -8.65
CA VAL A 107 23.94 -5.00 -8.79
C VAL A 107 25.13 -4.49 -9.59
N THR A 108 26.32 -4.74 -9.07
CA THR A 108 27.60 -4.37 -9.66
C THR A 108 28.41 -5.63 -10.00
N SER A 109 29.56 -5.48 -10.65
CA SER A 109 30.51 -6.58 -10.86
C SER A 109 31.04 -7.19 -9.56
N GLN A 110 30.93 -6.47 -8.43
CA GLN A 110 31.31 -6.94 -7.09
C GLN A 110 30.14 -7.59 -6.32
N GLY A 111 28.92 -7.59 -6.88
CA GLY A 111 27.70 -8.05 -6.22
C GLY A 111 26.71 -6.94 -5.91
N VAL A 112 25.76 -7.24 -5.03
CA VAL A 112 24.67 -6.36 -4.60
C VAL A 112 25.21 -5.20 -3.75
N ALA A 113 24.91 -3.96 -4.15
CA ALA A 113 25.14 -2.78 -3.32
C ALA A 113 23.98 -2.62 -2.31
N ILE A 114 24.07 -3.38 -1.20
CA ILE A 114 23.00 -3.49 -0.19
C ILE A 114 22.61 -2.14 0.44
N ASP A 115 23.57 -1.22 0.55
CA ASP A 115 23.42 0.16 1.05
C ASP A 115 22.59 1.06 0.11
N GLN A 116 22.36 0.63 -1.14
CA GLN A 116 21.66 1.39 -2.18
C GLN A 116 20.33 0.75 -2.59
N ILE A 117 19.90 -0.31 -1.89
CA ILE A 117 18.58 -0.92 -2.06
C ILE A 117 17.51 0.07 -1.59
N SER A 118 16.45 0.23 -2.38
CA SER A 118 15.40 1.22 -2.13
C SER A 118 14.02 0.73 -2.56
N GLU A 119 12.98 1.04 -1.79
CA GLU A 119 11.58 0.80 -2.20
C GLU A 119 11.22 1.60 -3.48
N ALA A 120 10.79 0.90 -4.52
CA ALA A 120 10.25 1.45 -5.76
C ALA A 120 8.75 1.73 -5.61
N ARG A 121 8.41 2.75 -4.80
CA ARG A 121 7.01 3.15 -4.56
C ARG A 121 6.36 3.69 -5.83
N PRO A 122 5.22 3.14 -6.30
CA PRO A 122 4.46 3.76 -7.38
C PRO A 122 3.90 5.12 -6.93
N HIS A 123 4.06 6.13 -7.78
CA HIS A 123 3.74 7.53 -7.45
C HIS A 123 2.22 7.76 -7.35
N ARG A 124 1.63 7.45 -6.18
CA ARG A 124 0.20 7.62 -5.91
C ARG A 124 -0.12 9.11 -5.72
N SER A 125 -0.90 9.69 -6.62
CA SER A 125 -1.34 11.08 -6.50
C SER A 125 -2.35 11.26 -5.36
N GLN A 126 -2.06 12.18 -4.42
CA GLN A 126 -2.87 12.38 -3.21
C GLN A 126 -4.20 13.12 -3.45
N TRP A 127 -4.47 13.56 -4.68
CA TRP A 127 -5.58 14.45 -5.03
C TRP A 127 -6.99 13.86 -4.83
N ILE A 128 -7.13 12.53 -4.71
CA ILE A 128 -8.45 11.87 -4.59
C ILE A 128 -9.16 12.20 -3.26
N VAL A 129 -8.42 12.56 -2.19
CA VAL A 129 -8.99 12.77 -0.85
C VAL A 129 -9.67 14.15 -0.70
N LEU A 130 -9.28 15.16 -1.48
CA LEU A 130 -9.77 16.54 -1.32
C LEU A 130 -11.21 16.76 -1.81
N GLY A 131 -11.77 15.85 -2.62
CA GLY A 131 -13.12 15.99 -3.19
C GLY A 131 -14.26 15.96 -2.15
N PHE A 132 -14.11 15.24 -1.04
CA PHE A 132 -15.20 15.04 -0.08
C PHE A 132 -15.42 16.20 0.91
N VAL A 133 -14.43 17.06 1.14
CA VAL A 133 -14.54 18.15 2.13
C VAL A 133 -15.45 19.28 1.61
N ALA A 134 -15.37 19.58 0.31
CA ALA A 134 -16.03 20.74 -0.30
C ALA A 134 -17.58 20.68 -0.25
N SER A 135 -18.18 19.49 -0.27
CA SER A 135 -19.64 19.32 -0.33
C SER A 135 -20.36 19.65 0.99
N SER A 136 -19.65 19.79 2.11
CA SER A 136 -20.27 20.08 3.41
C SER A 136 -20.59 21.56 3.66
N ALA A 137 -19.95 22.49 2.91
CA ALA A 137 -20.04 23.93 3.18
C ALA A 137 -21.30 24.64 2.62
N LEU A 138 -22.05 24.01 1.70
CA LEU A 138 -23.20 24.63 1.04
C LEU A 138 -24.54 24.47 1.79
N GLY A 139 -24.63 23.55 2.75
CA GLY A 139 -25.91 23.18 3.40
C GLY A 139 -26.45 24.15 4.45
N THR A 140 -25.60 24.98 5.08
CA THR A 140 -25.96 25.72 6.31
C THR A 140 -26.61 27.08 6.07
N ARG A 141 -26.53 27.68 4.88
CA ARG A 141 -27.05 29.05 4.63
C ARG A 141 -28.57 29.15 4.39
N PHE A 142 -29.28 28.05 4.17
CA PHE A 142 -30.72 28.07 3.87
C PHE A 142 -31.66 27.89 5.09
N LEU A 143 -31.16 27.48 6.26
CA LEU A 143 -32.01 27.15 7.41
C LEU A 143 -32.42 28.34 8.29
N PHE A 144 -31.82 29.52 8.12
CA PHE A 144 -32.14 30.72 8.93
C PHE A 144 -33.02 31.78 8.23
N ALA A 145 -33.25 31.68 6.92
CA ALA A 145 -33.91 32.74 6.14
C ALA A 145 -35.45 32.74 6.19
N ARG A 146 -36.11 31.92 7.02
CA ARG A 146 -37.59 31.78 6.99
C ARG A 146 -38.26 31.72 8.36
N ARG A 147 -38.21 32.82 9.13
CA ARG A 147 -39.21 33.05 10.19
C ARG A 147 -39.31 34.50 10.71
N GLN A 148 -40.00 35.37 9.97
CA GLN A 148 -40.92 36.37 10.56
C GLN A 148 -42.22 36.39 9.73
N ARG A 149 -43.37 36.57 10.38
CA ARG A 149 -44.73 36.29 9.85
C ARG A 149 -45.66 37.46 10.19
N PHE A 150 -46.61 37.77 9.31
CA PHE A 150 -47.73 38.70 9.51
C PHE A 150 -48.60 38.25 10.70
N TRP A 151 -49.42 39.04 11.41
CA TRP A 151 -49.83 40.49 11.45
C TRP A 151 -50.62 40.67 12.80
N SER A 152 -51.13 41.82 13.30
CA SER A 152 -51.01 43.29 13.09
C SER A 152 -51.85 44.00 14.17
N VAL A 153 -51.57 45.26 14.54
CA VAL A 153 -52.52 46.22 15.17
C VAL A 153 -52.31 47.61 14.57
#